data_AF-A0A150UM86-F1
#
_entry.id   AF-A0A150UM86-F1
#
_cell.length_a   1.000
_cell.length_b   1.000
_cell.length_c   1.000
_cell.angle_alpha   90.00
_cell.angle_beta   90.00
_cell.angle_gamma   90.00
#
_symmetry.space_group_name_H-M   'P 1'
#
loop_
_entity.id
_entity.type
_entity.pdbx_description
1 polymer ?
#
loop_
_entity_poly.entity_id
_entity_poly.type
_entity_poly.pdbx_seq_one_letter_code
_entity_poly.pdbx_strand_id
1 'polypeptide(L)'
;MHLAKFFHRVPGDDDRELMLIPGSEPMVIGVHMNWKGDPDADEFLRKTFSGIADAAAAFRRHVADLVAAGYVETVHTDYTLRDLPPDPPAKPDWQKGLDELMILALAAPMAEQATQLEALRSTPAEHEPLYLWHAARRSRSAGVDAAETARLAEQARDTLLARRTAGQPHYAWSIYEGDLEGRILELLSDAQLEAGNPDAALKTIEHLCKIAPSQDRIIKRAELLCGYFPERQEEAFNDAYQWSRFGGYEEIMALPGYAEYVARRKAGTSKKGWRWKQGTPASEADITAAEQALGVRLPDDYRKFLLKRGETELLVRLPESSSELRFYAPDDLAKQLHNLLGFIAYSDDEVEEACTYFRKEYGVSLKHLVPVAEPSQLSRCLLLHVEPGERFGQCFQWDHDGAWELEQQQPSFDAALKALTDGIARRDPTQLAFFDL
;
A
#
# COMPACT_ATOMS: atom_id res chain seq x y z
N MET A 1 11.02 8.57 1.26
CA MET A 1 10.08 9.68 1.56
C MET A 1 10.85 10.97 1.45
N HIS A 2 10.36 11.92 0.66
CA HIS A 2 10.90 13.28 0.55
C HIS A 2 9.80 14.26 0.97
N LEU A 3 10.18 15.39 1.55
CA LEU A 3 9.24 16.46 1.90
C LEU A 3 9.55 17.67 1.01
N ALA A 4 8.64 18.00 0.10
CA ALA A 4 8.86 19.00 -0.94
C ALA A 4 7.97 20.23 -0.74
N LYS A 5 8.56 21.42 -0.88
CA LYS A 5 7.84 22.70 -0.94
C LYS A 5 8.12 23.36 -2.28
N PHE A 6 7.05 23.89 -2.87
CA PHE A 6 7.06 24.51 -4.19
C PHE A 6 6.88 26.01 -4.04
N PHE A 7 7.64 26.79 -4.80
CA PHE A 7 7.71 28.24 -4.69
C PHE A 7 7.58 28.87 -6.06
N HIS A 8 6.73 29.88 -6.16
CA HIS A 8 6.52 30.66 -7.38
C HIS A 8 6.83 32.14 -7.14
N ARG A 9 7.33 32.85 -8.15
CA ARG A 9 7.63 34.29 -8.07
C ARG A 9 7.17 35.05 -9.30
N VAL A 10 6.23 35.98 -9.08
CA VAL A 10 5.74 36.92 -10.11
C VAL A 10 6.64 38.18 -10.16
N PRO A 11 6.92 38.76 -11.36
CA PRO A 11 6.66 38.22 -12.69
C PRO A 11 7.76 37.25 -13.15
N GLY A 12 7.38 36.15 -13.81
CA GLY A 12 8.31 35.21 -14.46
C GLY A 12 8.02 33.74 -14.16
N ASP A 13 8.80 32.86 -14.80
CA ASP A 13 8.73 31.39 -14.66
C ASP A 13 9.89 30.86 -13.78
N ASP A 14 10.32 31.64 -12.77
CA ASP A 14 11.34 31.20 -11.79
C ASP A 14 10.64 30.46 -10.66
N ASP A 15 10.26 29.23 -10.96
CA ASP A 15 9.69 28.30 -10.00
C ASP A 15 10.81 27.51 -9.32
N ARG A 16 10.60 27.18 -8.04
CA ARG A 16 11.60 26.49 -7.24
C ARG A 16 10.98 25.38 -6.43
N GLU A 17 11.68 24.26 -6.38
CA GLU A 17 11.41 23.18 -5.47
C GLU A 17 12.47 23.19 -4.36
N LEU A 18 12.04 22.99 -3.12
CA LEU A 18 12.93 22.73 -2.00
C LEU A 18 12.52 21.41 -1.35
N MET A 19 13.46 20.47 -1.30
CA MET A 19 13.28 19.13 -0.75
C MET A 19 14.07 18.95 0.55
N LEU A 20 13.42 18.34 1.54
CA LEU A 20 14.05 17.73 2.71
C LEU A 20 14.02 16.21 2.55
N ILE A 21 15.20 15.61 2.50
CA ILE A 21 15.40 14.16 2.38
C ILE A 21 15.80 13.61 3.76
N PRO A 22 14.87 12.99 4.52
CA PRO A 22 15.20 12.28 5.74
C PRO A 22 15.97 10.98 5.42
N GLY A 23 16.88 10.57 6.31
CA GLY A 23 17.65 9.35 6.15
C GLY A 23 18.84 9.26 7.11
N SER A 24 19.73 8.28 6.89
CA SER A 24 21.01 8.18 7.61
C SER A 24 21.95 9.34 7.32
N GLU A 25 21.84 9.92 6.11
CA GLU A 25 22.51 11.14 5.69
C GLU A 25 21.46 12.16 5.25
N PRO A 26 20.84 12.90 6.18
CA PRO A 26 19.82 13.88 5.84
C PRO A 26 20.33 14.95 4.87
N MET A 27 19.53 15.31 3.88
CA MET A 27 19.90 16.31 2.88
C MET A 27 18.81 17.36 2.67
N VAL A 28 19.25 18.55 2.26
CA VAL A 28 18.39 19.59 1.69
C VAL A 28 18.85 19.85 0.26
N ILE A 29 17.91 19.76 -0.68
CA ILE A 29 18.14 20.00 -2.11
C ILE A 29 17.18 21.10 -2.56
N GLY A 30 17.67 22.03 -3.37
CA GLY A 30 16.87 23.08 -4.00
C GLY A 30 17.06 23.05 -5.51
N VAL A 31 15.97 23.00 -6.26
CA VAL A 31 15.94 22.83 -7.72
C VAL A 31 15.21 24.01 -8.37
N HIS A 32 15.75 24.50 -9.48
CA HIS A 32 15.06 25.39 -10.41
C HIS A 32 14.08 24.56 -11.24
N MET A 33 12.79 24.80 -11.03
CA MET A 33 11.75 24.18 -11.85
C MET A 33 11.69 24.84 -13.22
N ASN A 34 11.21 24.10 -14.23
CA ASN A 34 11.20 24.54 -15.64
C ASN A 34 12.58 24.95 -16.19
N TRP A 35 13.70 24.51 -15.60
CA TRP A 35 15.04 24.89 -16.04
C TRP A 35 15.31 24.39 -17.47
N LYS A 36 15.59 25.33 -18.39
CA LYS A 36 15.91 25.04 -19.80
C LYS A 36 17.41 25.13 -20.10
N GLY A 37 18.24 25.31 -19.08
CA GLY A 37 19.69 25.40 -19.20
C GLY A 37 20.36 24.03 -19.13
N ASP A 38 21.61 23.99 -18.66
CA ASP A 38 22.36 22.75 -18.46
C ASP A 38 21.66 21.85 -17.42
N PRO A 39 21.29 20.61 -17.77
CA PRO A 39 20.65 19.68 -16.82
C PRO A 39 21.47 19.45 -15.55
N ASP A 40 22.79 19.59 -15.60
CA ASP A 40 23.67 19.41 -14.43
C ASP A 40 23.71 20.67 -13.52
N ALA A 41 22.99 21.73 -13.87
CA ALA A 41 22.93 23.02 -13.17
C ALA A 41 21.52 23.41 -12.72
N ASP A 42 20.57 22.48 -12.72
CA ASP A 42 19.20 22.70 -12.23
C ASP A 42 19.14 22.87 -10.70
N GLU A 43 20.15 22.39 -9.97
CA GLU A 43 20.25 22.55 -8.52
C GLU A 43 20.90 23.89 -8.10
N PHE A 44 20.16 24.70 -7.32
CA PHE A 44 20.73 25.89 -6.66
C PHE A 44 21.23 25.60 -5.25
N LEU A 45 20.90 24.42 -4.69
CA LEU A 45 21.28 24.02 -3.35
C LEU A 45 21.39 22.49 -3.28
N ARG A 46 22.51 22.00 -2.76
CA ARG A 46 22.65 20.62 -2.30
C ARG A 46 23.51 20.61 -1.05
N LYS A 47 22.95 20.15 0.07
CA LYS A 47 23.68 20.09 1.34
C LYS A 47 23.30 18.87 2.16
N THR A 48 24.30 18.12 2.58
CA THR A 48 24.18 16.99 3.50
C THR A 48 24.45 17.43 4.93
N PHE A 49 23.77 16.81 5.88
CA PHE A 49 23.85 17.11 7.30
C PHE A 49 24.13 15.82 8.09
N SER A 50 24.77 15.96 9.24
CA SER A 50 25.04 14.85 10.15
C SER A 50 23.82 14.37 10.93
N GLY A 51 22.72 15.14 10.93
CA GLY A 51 21.52 14.83 11.70
C GLY A 51 20.28 15.53 11.17
N ILE A 52 19.13 14.90 11.39
CA ILE A 52 17.84 15.35 10.83
C ILE A 52 17.38 16.68 11.42
N ALA A 53 17.75 16.97 12.68
CA ALA A 53 17.45 18.25 13.31
C ALA A 53 18.15 19.43 12.64
N ASP A 54 19.43 19.28 12.28
CA ASP A 54 20.18 20.32 11.58
C ASP A 54 19.65 20.52 10.15
N ALA A 55 19.31 19.43 9.46
CA ALA A 55 18.70 19.48 8.14
C ALA A 55 17.34 20.17 8.17
N ALA A 56 16.46 19.84 9.12
CA ALA A 56 15.16 20.47 9.31
C ALA A 56 15.29 21.97 9.62
N ALA A 57 16.23 22.35 10.48
CA ALA A 57 16.50 23.76 10.78
C ALA A 57 17.04 24.52 9.56
N ALA A 58 17.91 23.90 8.76
CA ALA A 58 18.41 24.48 7.50
C ALA A 58 17.30 24.61 6.45
N PHE A 59 16.46 23.60 6.31
CA PHE A 59 15.30 23.63 5.42
C PHE A 59 14.40 24.82 5.75
N ARG A 60 14.02 25.01 7.03
CA ARG A 60 13.21 26.17 7.46
C ARG A 60 13.87 27.51 7.14
N ARG A 61 15.20 27.63 7.33
CA ARG A 61 15.95 28.85 6.95
C ARG A 61 15.86 29.11 5.45
N HIS A 62 16.08 28.09 4.63
CA HIS A 62 15.98 28.24 3.17
C HIS A 62 14.56 28.57 2.70
N VAL A 63 13.53 28.02 3.34
CA VAL A 63 12.13 28.46 3.11
C VAL A 63 11.98 29.95 3.41
N ALA A 64 12.48 30.42 4.57
CA ALA A 64 12.41 31.82 4.94
C ALA A 64 13.20 32.74 3.98
N ASP A 65 14.37 32.30 3.51
CA ASP A 65 15.19 33.03 2.54
C ASP A 65 14.46 33.18 1.19
N LEU A 66 13.80 32.11 0.72
CA LEU A 66 12.96 32.17 -0.49
C LEU A 66 11.79 33.13 -0.30
N VAL A 67 11.06 33.04 0.82
CA VAL A 67 9.96 33.97 1.10
C VAL A 67 10.45 35.42 1.17
N ALA A 68 11.58 35.68 1.82
CA ALA A 68 12.20 37.01 1.90
C ALA A 68 12.66 37.54 0.52
N ALA A 69 13.03 36.63 -0.40
CA ALA A 69 13.36 36.95 -1.78
C ALA A 69 12.12 37.21 -2.67
N GLY A 70 10.91 37.11 -2.11
CA GLY A 70 9.65 37.41 -2.79
C GLY A 70 8.98 36.20 -3.45
N TYR A 71 9.40 34.98 -3.11
CA TYR A 71 8.70 33.77 -3.55
C TYR A 71 7.49 33.48 -2.67
N VAL A 72 6.45 32.91 -3.26
CA VAL A 72 5.23 32.46 -2.59
C VAL A 72 5.23 30.94 -2.57
N GLU A 73 5.13 30.35 -1.38
CA GLU A 73 4.92 28.91 -1.23
C GLU A 73 3.54 28.52 -1.78
N THR A 74 3.50 27.52 -2.67
CA THR A 74 2.29 27.08 -3.38
C THR A 74 1.69 25.82 -2.77
N VAL A 75 0.43 25.51 -3.07
CA VAL A 75 -0.29 24.33 -2.52
C VAL A 75 0.29 22.98 -2.96
N HIS A 76 1.19 22.94 -3.94
CA HIS A 76 1.72 21.70 -4.52
C HIS A 76 2.65 20.98 -3.54
N THR A 77 2.69 19.65 -3.63
CA THR A 77 3.37 18.79 -2.65
C THR A 77 4.11 17.59 -3.24
N ASP A 78 3.92 17.31 -4.53
CA ASP A 78 4.50 16.14 -5.22
C ASP A 78 5.89 16.45 -5.75
N TYR A 79 6.92 15.82 -5.18
CA TYR A 79 8.33 16.00 -5.56
C TYR A 79 8.65 15.55 -7.00
N THR A 80 7.74 14.83 -7.66
CA THR A 80 7.91 14.41 -9.06
C THR A 80 7.40 15.47 -10.04
N LEU A 81 6.72 16.49 -9.54
CA LEU A 81 6.20 17.60 -10.33
C LEU A 81 7.36 18.38 -10.98
N ARG A 82 7.34 18.48 -12.30
CA ARG A 82 8.39 19.15 -13.08
C ARG A 82 8.15 20.65 -13.26
N ASP A 83 6.89 21.02 -13.42
CA ASP A 83 6.46 22.37 -13.77
C ASP A 83 5.24 22.77 -12.93
N LEU A 84 5.14 24.05 -12.53
CA LEU A 84 3.94 24.59 -11.88
C LEU A 84 2.96 25.14 -12.93
N PRO A 85 1.65 25.17 -12.63
CA PRO A 85 0.70 25.88 -13.48
C PRO A 85 1.02 27.39 -13.50
N PRO A 86 0.62 28.16 -14.53
CA PRO A 86 1.01 29.56 -14.72
C PRO A 86 0.63 30.56 -13.61
N ASP A 87 -0.31 30.21 -12.73
CA ASP A 87 -0.71 31.02 -11.57
C ASP A 87 -1.03 30.08 -10.41
N PRO A 88 0.00 29.49 -9.78
CA PRO A 88 -0.19 28.45 -8.79
C PRO A 88 -0.74 29.08 -7.49
N PRO A 89 -1.80 28.53 -6.89
CA PRO A 89 -2.39 29.13 -5.72
C PRO A 89 -1.44 29.05 -4.53
N ALA A 90 -1.40 30.14 -3.75
CA ALA A 90 -0.62 30.23 -2.53
C ALA A 90 -1.09 29.21 -1.50
N LYS A 91 -0.14 28.60 -0.77
CA LYS A 91 -0.44 27.64 0.29
C LYS A 91 -1.15 28.33 1.48
N PRO A 92 -2.35 27.89 1.89
CA PRO A 92 -3.01 28.36 3.11
C PRO A 92 -2.19 28.09 4.37
N ASP A 93 -2.35 28.93 5.38
CA ASP A 93 -1.55 28.83 6.61
C ASP A 93 -1.76 27.53 7.40
N TRP A 94 -2.97 26.96 7.35
CA TRP A 94 -3.23 25.66 8.00
C TRP A 94 -2.46 24.50 7.33
N GLN A 95 -2.23 24.56 6.01
CA GLN A 95 -1.40 23.58 5.30
C GLN A 95 0.08 23.77 5.64
N LYS A 96 0.57 25.01 5.67
CA LYS A 96 1.94 25.31 6.14
C LYS A 96 2.16 24.82 7.57
N GLY A 97 1.14 24.95 8.43
CA GLY A 97 1.20 24.45 9.80
C GLY A 97 1.25 22.92 9.88
N LEU A 98 0.57 22.20 8.99
CA LEU A 98 0.70 20.73 8.88
C LEU A 98 2.09 20.31 8.35
N ASP A 99 2.65 21.05 7.39
CA ASP A 99 4.03 20.81 6.95
C ASP A 99 5.02 20.97 8.10
N GLU A 100 4.84 22.03 8.90
CA GLU A 100 5.67 22.28 10.07
C GLU A 100 5.53 21.15 11.11
N LEU A 101 4.31 20.65 11.33
CA LEU A 101 4.08 19.51 12.22
C LEU A 101 4.81 18.24 11.74
N MET A 102 4.84 18.01 10.42
CA MET A 102 5.60 16.93 9.80
C MET A 102 7.12 17.12 9.94
N ILE A 103 7.63 18.34 9.79
CA ILE A 103 9.06 18.63 10.01
C ILE A 103 9.41 18.43 11.50
N LEU A 104 8.58 18.90 12.43
CA LEU A 104 8.76 18.69 13.87
C LEU A 104 8.74 17.21 14.23
N ALA A 105 7.89 16.41 13.58
CA ALA A 105 7.83 14.97 13.80
C ALA A 105 9.13 14.24 13.52
N LEU A 106 9.97 14.76 12.61
CA LEU A 106 11.26 14.16 12.25
C LEU A 106 12.38 14.51 13.23
N ALA A 107 12.30 15.67 13.88
CA ALA A 107 13.48 16.31 14.46
C ALA A 107 13.28 16.90 15.86
N ALA A 108 12.03 17.14 16.29
CA ALA A 108 11.73 17.92 17.48
C ALA A 108 11.13 17.06 18.60
N PRO A 109 11.35 17.44 19.88
CA PRO A 109 10.70 16.83 21.02
C PRO A 109 9.17 16.87 20.94
N MET A 110 8.50 15.92 21.59
CA MET A 110 7.03 15.82 21.63
C MET A 110 6.33 17.08 22.17
N ALA A 111 6.99 17.87 23.02
CA ALA A 111 6.44 19.13 23.54
C ALA A 111 6.24 20.18 22.44
N GLU A 112 7.19 20.31 21.51
CA GLU A 112 7.09 21.25 20.39
C GLU A 112 6.01 20.82 19.39
N GLN A 113 5.94 19.51 19.11
CA GLN A 113 4.87 18.93 18.31
C GLN A 113 3.49 19.19 18.93
N ALA A 114 3.37 19.13 20.26
CA ALA A 114 2.12 19.40 20.98
C ALA A 114 1.68 20.86 20.84
N THR A 115 2.60 21.81 20.95
CA THR A 115 2.32 23.23 20.74
C THR A 115 1.81 23.47 19.32
N GLN A 116 2.42 22.83 18.32
CA GLN A 116 1.99 22.96 16.93
C GLN A 116 0.62 22.33 16.68
N LEU A 117 0.33 21.17 17.26
CA LEU A 117 -1.01 20.56 17.21
C LEU A 117 -2.07 21.48 17.82
N GLU A 118 -1.78 22.09 18.97
CA GLU A 118 -2.71 23.03 19.61
C GLU A 118 -2.95 24.28 18.76
N ALA A 119 -1.90 24.82 18.12
CA ALA A 119 -2.01 25.97 17.23
C ALA A 119 -2.85 25.69 15.98
N LEU A 120 -2.93 24.42 15.55
CA LEU A 120 -3.73 23.98 14.42
C LEU A 120 -5.18 23.64 14.79
N ARG A 121 -5.51 23.55 16.08
CA ARG A 121 -6.88 23.32 16.54
C ARG A 121 -7.81 24.43 16.04
N SER A 122 -9.04 24.10 15.68
CA SER A 122 -10.03 25.03 15.11
C SER A 122 -9.66 25.63 13.74
N THR A 123 -8.63 25.09 13.08
CA THR A 123 -8.37 25.33 11.65
C THR A 123 -8.89 24.15 10.83
N PRO A 124 -9.01 24.27 9.49
CA PRO A 124 -9.37 23.12 8.64
C PRO A 124 -8.45 21.89 8.82
N ALA A 125 -7.21 22.09 9.27
CA ALA A 125 -6.27 21.02 9.54
C ALA A 125 -6.80 19.99 10.55
N GLU A 126 -7.62 20.39 11.52
CA GLU A 126 -8.14 19.49 12.57
C GLU A 126 -8.94 18.30 12.01
N HIS A 127 -9.45 18.43 10.79
CA HIS A 127 -10.23 17.41 10.09
C HIS A 127 -9.45 16.70 8.98
N GLU A 128 -8.13 16.91 8.88
CA GLU A 128 -7.28 16.18 7.95
C GLU A 128 -6.78 14.87 8.56
N PRO A 129 -6.73 13.75 7.79
CA PRO A 129 -6.20 12.47 8.27
C PRO A 129 -4.79 12.60 8.86
N LEU A 130 -3.94 13.44 8.25
CA LEU A 130 -2.58 13.70 8.72
C LEU A 130 -2.53 14.32 10.12
N TYR A 131 -3.39 15.31 10.39
CA TYR A 131 -3.50 15.92 11.72
C TYR A 131 -3.95 14.89 12.76
N LEU A 132 -5.00 14.13 12.44
CA LEU A 132 -5.58 13.14 13.35
C LEU A 132 -4.57 12.04 13.69
N TRP A 133 -3.75 11.61 12.72
CA TRP A 133 -2.64 10.70 12.95
C TRP A 133 -1.60 11.28 13.93
N HIS A 134 -1.19 12.54 13.76
CA HIS A 134 -0.27 13.19 14.69
C HIS A 134 -0.86 13.36 16.10
N ALA A 135 -2.16 13.71 16.19
CA ALA A 135 -2.87 13.81 17.44
C ALA A 135 -2.90 12.46 18.18
N ALA A 136 -3.22 11.37 17.47
CA ALA A 136 -3.17 10.01 18.01
C ALA A 136 -1.75 9.65 18.48
N ARG A 137 -0.72 9.92 17.67
CA ARG A 137 0.68 9.63 18.04
C ARG A 137 1.09 10.37 19.31
N ARG A 138 0.69 11.63 19.43
CA ARG A 138 0.94 12.45 20.62
C ARG A 138 0.23 11.88 21.85
N SER A 139 -1.04 11.49 21.72
CA SER A 139 -1.83 10.85 22.77
C SER A 139 -1.14 9.59 23.30
N ARG A 140 -0.68 8.72 22.39
CA ARG A 140 0.09 7.52 22.73
C ARG A 140 1.38 7.84 23.48
N SER A 141 2.19 8.76 22.95
CA SER A 141 3.46 9.18 23.56
C SER A 141 3.28 9.86 24.92
N ALA A 142 2.12 10.44 25.20
CA ALA A 142 1.81 11.02 26.50
C ALA A 142 1.48 9.96 27.56
N GLY A 143 1.17 8.71 27.15
CA GLY A 143 0.74 7.65 28.05
C GLY A 143 -0.57 7.96 28.78
N VAL A 144 -1.41 8.84 28.23
CA VAL A 144 -2.56 9.41 28.92
C VAL A 144 -3.78 8.48 28.85
N ASP A 145 -4.10 7.96 27.66
CA ASP A 145 -5.24 7.07 27.45
C ASP A 145 -5.11 6.31 26.11
N ALA A 146 -5.10 4.97 26.17
CA ALA A 146 -5.07 4.12 24.99
C ALA A 146 -6.39 4.16 24.20
N ALA A 147 -7.53 4.34 24.88
CA ALA A 147 -8.84 4.43 24.24
C ALA A 147 -8.96 5.72 23.41
N GLU A 148 -8.50 6.85 23.94
CA GLU A 148 -8.46 8.11 23.20
C GLU A 148 -7.50 8.03 21.99
N THR A 149 -6.34 7.39 22.17
CA THR A 149 -5.40 7.14 21.07
C THR A 149 -6.05 6.32 19.96
N ALA A 150 -6.74 5.24 20.32
CA ALA A 150 -7.46 4.40 19.36
C ALA A 150 -8.56 5.20 18.65
N ARG A 151 -9.36 5.99 19.38
CA ARG A 151 -10.43 6.83 18.82
C ARG A 151 -9.90 7.83 17.78
N LEU A 152 -8.79 8.50 18.08
CA LEU A 152 -8.17 9.46 17.15
C LEU A 152 -7.62 8.75 15.89
N ALA A 153 -7.02 7.57 16.05
CA ALA A 153 -6.52 6.79 14.92
C ALA A 153 -7.65 6.20 14.05
N GLU A 154 -8.76 5.77 14.66
CA GLU A 154 -9.99 5.37 13.94
C GLU A 154 -10.57 6.54 13.16
N GLN A 155 -10.66 7.72 13.79
CA GLN A 155 -11.14 8.91 13.12
C GLN A 155 -10.25 9.28 11.92
N ALA A 156 -8.93 9.13 12.02
CA ALA A 156 -8.01 9.35 10.92
C ALA A 156 -8.29 8.38 9.75
N ARG A 157 -8.42 7.08 10.04
CA ARG A 157 -8.76 6.04 9.07
C ARG A 157 -10.10 6.34 8.39
N ASP A 158 -11.15 6.58 9.17
CA ASP A 158 -12.50 6.76 8.66
C ASP A 158 -12.62 8.02 7.81
N THR A 159 -11.91 9.09 8.20
CA THR A 159 -11.82 10.33 7.40
C THR A 159 -11.14 10.08 6.06
N LEU A 160 -10.03 9.32 6.05
CA LEU A 160 -9.32 8.97 4.83
C LEU A 160 -10.20 8.16 3.88
N LEU A 161 -10.85 7.11 4.40
CA LEU A 161 -11.77 6.26 3.64
C LEU A 161 -12.97 7.05 3.11
N ALA A 162 -13.60 7.89 3.94
CA ALA A 162 -14.74 8.71 3.52
C ALA A 162 -14.38 9.66 2.38
N ARG A 163 -13.21 10.30 2.44
CA ARG A 163 -12.73 11.19 1.36
C ARG A 163 -12.43 10.41 0.08
N ARG A 164 -11.75 9.26 0.19
CA ARG A 164 -11.50 8.34 -0.94
C ARG A 164 -12.81 7.92 -1.62
N THR A 165 -13.79 7.45 -0.86
CA THR A 165 -15.10 7.04 -1.39
C THR A 165 -15.86 8.20 -2.04
N ALA A 166 -15.72 9.41 -1.52
CA ALA A 166 -16.34 10.61 -2.08
C ALA A 166 -15.56 11.24 -3.25
N GLY A 167 -14.40 10.70 -3.62
CA GLY A 167 -13.49 11.31 -4.60
C GLY A 167 -12.97 12.68 -4.17
N GLN A 168 -12.92 12.94 -2.86
CA GLN A 168 -12.48 14.21 -2.29
C GLN A 168 -10.98 14.16 -1.94
N PRO A 169 -10.21 15.24 -2.22
CA PRO A 169 -8.81 15.29 -1.85
C PRO A 169 -8.63 15.38 -0.34
N HIS A 170 -7.47 14.92 0.13
CA HIS A 170 -7.00 15.13 1.50
C HIS A 170 -5.58 15.67 1.48
N TYR A 171 -5.20 16.41 2.52
CA TYR A 171 -3.86 16.97 2.63
C TYR A 171 -2.94 16.01 3.39
N ALA A 172 -2.06 15.34 2.65
CA ALA A 172 -1.02 14.45 3.18
C ALA A 172 0.40 15.03 2.99
N TRP A 173 0.51 16.27 2.52
CA TRP A 173 1.76 16.86 2.02
C TRP A 173 2.44 15.93 1.00
N SER A 174 3.74 15.65 1.12
CA SER A 174 4.50 14.75 0.23
C SER A 174 4.42 13.26 0.62
N ILE A 175 3.42 12.86 1.41
CA ILE A 175 3.19 11.45 1.77
C ILE A 175 2.13 10.87 0.83
N TYR A 176 2.42 9.73 0.21
CA TYR A 176 1.43 9.00 -0.57
C TYR A 176 0.30 8.49 0.32
N GLU A 177 -0.94 8.49 -0.20
CA GLU A 177 -2.12 8.09 0.57
C GLU A 177 -1.95 6.72 1.25
N GLY A 178 -1.40 5.73 0.53
CA GLY A 178 -1.15 4.38 1.05
C GLY A 178 -0.13 4.35 2.20
N ASP A 179 0.88 5.21 2.16
CA ASP A 179 1.86 5.35 3.26
C ASP A 179 1.19 5.97 4.50
N LEU A 180 0.32 6.96 4.31
CA LEU A 180 -0.43 7.58 5.40
C LEU A 180 -1.41 6.58 6.03
N GLU A 181 -2.18 5.86 5.20
CA GLU A 181 -3.09 4.79 5.65
C GLU A 181 -2.33 3.73 6.45
N GLY A 182 -1.17 3.28 5.94
CA GLY A 182 -0.32 2.32 6.63
C GLY A 182 0.08 2.79 8.03
N ARG A 183 0.57 4.02 8.16
CA ARG A 183 0.97 4.62 9.44
C ARG A 183 -0.20 4.79 10.41
N ILE A 184 -1.39 5.11 9.91
CA ILE A 184 -2.61 5.22 10.70
C ILE A 184 -3.00 3.85 11.27
N LEU A 185 -3.02 2.82 10.43
CA LEU A 185 -3.44 1.47 10.82
C LEU A 185 -2.43 0.80 11.76
N GLU A 186 -1.13 1.04 11.60
CA GLU A 186 -0.09 0.56 12.54
C GLU A 186 -0.36 1.08 13.96
N LEU A 187 -0.54 2.40 14.06
CA LEU A 187 -0.82 3.08 15.33
C LEU A 187 -2.16 2.64 15.92
N LEU A 188 -3.19 2.48 15.08
CA LEU A 188 -4.49 2.00 15.51
C LEU A 188 -4.42 0.58 16.08
N SER A 189 -3.71 -0.33 15.41
CA SER A 189 -3.53 -1.71 15.90
C SER A 189 -2.85 -1.73 17.27
N ASP A 190 -1.81 -0.92 17.46
CA ASP A 190 -1.15 -0.79 18.77
C ASP A 190 -2.07 -0.21 19.83
N ALA A 191 -2.76 0.88 19.53
CA ALA A 191 -3.64 1.56 20.47
C ALA A 191 -4.82 0.67 20.89
N GLN A 192 -5.38 -0.11 19.97
CA GLN A 192 -6.41 -1.11 20.27
C GLN A 192 -5.88 -2.20 21.20
N LEU A 193 -4.66 -2.67 20.99
CA LEU A 193 -4.05 -3.65 21.87
C LEU A 193 -3.82 -3.08 23.28
N GLU A 194 -3.24 -1.88 23.37
CA GLU A 194 -3.01 -1.16 24.63
C GLU A 194 -4.33 -0.86 25.37
N ALA A 195 -5.43 -0.66 24.63
CA ALA A 195 -6.78 -0.48 25.18
C ALA A 195 -7.47 -1.79 25.58
N GLY A 196 -6.82 -2.95 25.42
CA GLY A 196 -7.37 -4.26 25.79
C GLY A 196 -8.31 -4.88 24.76
N ASN A 197 -8.22 -4.46 23.48
CA ASN A 197 -9.05 -4.96 22.37
C ASN A 197 -8.21 -5.76 21.34
N PRO A 198 -7.71 -6.96 21.69
CA PRO A 198 -6.85 -7.74 20.81
C PRO A 198 -7.54 -8.13 19.49
N ASP A 199 -8.86 -8.36 19.48
CA ASP A 199 -9.61 -8.67 18.24
C ASP A 199 -9.57 -7.51 17.24
N ALA A 200 -9.74 -6.27 17.72
CA ALA A 200 -9.67 -5.09 16.87
C ALA A 200 -8.23 -4.82 16.40
N ALA A 201 -7.25 -5.03 17.29
CA ALA A 201 -5.83 -4.94 16.95
C ALA A 201 -5.45 -5.95 15.85
N LEU A 202 -5.89 -7.21 15.98
CA LEU A 202 -5.64 -8.28 15.02
C LEU A 202 -6.29 -7.98 13.67
N LYS A 203 -7.58 -7.61 13.65
CA LYS A 203 -8.26 -7.23 12.40
C LYS A 203 -7.55 -6.08 11.68
N THR A 204 -7.08 -5.09 12.43
CA THR A 204 -6.37 -3.94 11.89
C THR A 204 -5.03 -4.33 11.28
N ILE A 205 -4.20 -5.12 11.97
CA ILE A 205 -2.90 -5.56 11.43
C ILE A 205 -3.07 -6.53 10.26
N GLU A 206 -4.10 -7.40 10.27
CA GLU A 206 -4.39 -8.30 9.15
C GLU A 206 -4.81 -7.53 7.91
N HIS A 207 -5.65 -6.49 8.05
CA HIS A 207 -5.98 -5.61 6.94
C HIS A 207 -4.74 -4.86 6.43
N LEU A 208 -3.92 -4.34 7.34
CA LEU A 208 -2.69 -3.63 6.98
C LEU A 208 -1.71 -4.52 6.21
N CYS A 209 -1.50 -5.77 6.65
CA CYS A 209 -0.67 -6.74 5.94
C CYS A 209 -1.17 -7.04 4.51
N LYS A 210 -2.48 -6.88 4.24
CA LYS A 210 -3.04 -7.03 2.90
C LYS A 210 -2.71 -5.84 2.01
N ILE A 211 -2.95 -4.61 2.49
CA ILE A 211 -2.83 -3.40 1.67
C ILE A 211 -1.39 -2.90 1.53
N ALA A 212 -0.53 -3.20 2.51
CA ALA A 212 0.86 -2.77 2.53
C ALA A 212 1.70 -3.80 3.31
N PRO A 213 2.05 -4.95 2.71
CA PRO A 213 2.82 -5.98 3.41
C PRO A 213 4.22 -5.48 3.77
N SER A 214 4.67 -5.76 5.00
CA SER A 214 6.07 -5.63 5.41
C SER A 214 6.42 -6.71 6.43
N GLN A 215 7.70 -7.05 6.56
CA GLN A 215 8.16 -8.06 7.52
C GLN A 215 7.76 -7.69 8.95
N ASP A 216 7.97 -6.44 9.35
CA ASP A 216 7.62 -5.94 10.69
C ASP A 216 6.12 -6.10 11.00
N ARG A 217 5.26 -5.84 10.00
CA ARG A 217 3.79 -5.98 10.15
C ARG A 217 3.39 -7.44 10.31
N ILE A 218 4.02 -8.34 9.56
CA ILE A 218 3.76 -9.79 9.65
C ILE A 218 4.27 -10.34 10.99
N ILE A 219 5.43 -9.89 11.48
CA ILE A 219 5.94 -10.25 12.81
C ILE A 219 4.94 -9.78 13.88
N LYS A 220 4.52 -8.52 13.85
CA LYS A 220 3.53 -7.98 14.81
C LYS A 220 2.21 -8.76 14.79
N ARG A 221 1.74 -9.17 13.61
CA ARG A 221 0.58 -10.06 13.48
C ARG A 221 0.85 -11.40 14.18
N ALA A 222 1.99 -12.02 13.93
CA ALA A 222 2.35 -13.31 14.51
C ALA A 222 2.49 -13.23 16.04
N GLU A 223 3.07 -12.15 16.57
CA GLU A 223 3.13 -11.86 18.01
C GLU A 223 1.74 -11.73 18.63
N LEU A 224 0.83 -10.99 17.98
CA LEU A 224 -0.58 -10.86 18.40
C LEU A 224 -1.27 -12.23 18.46
N LEU A 225 -1.11 -13.04 17.41
CA LEU A 225 -1.67 -14.39 17.35
C LEU A 225 -1.15 -15.27 18.49
N CYS A 226 0.16 -15.29 18.72
CA CYS A 226 0.75 -16.07 19.80
C CYS A 226 0.36 -15.58 21.20
N GLY A 227 0.23 -14.26 21.39
CA GLY A 227 -0.06 -13.66 22.69
C GLY A 227 -1.53 -13.74 23.10
N TYR A 228 -2.46 -13.66 22.13
CA TYR A 228 -3.89 -13.46 22.41
C TYR A 228 -4.82 -14.48 21.75
N PHE A 229 -4.37 -15.24 20.74
CA PHE A 229 -5.19 -16.15 19.93
C PHE A 229 -4.54 -17.54 19.81
N PRO A 230 -4.43 -18.31 20.91
CA PRO A 230 -3.74 -19.59 20.92
C PRO A 230 -4.31 -20.60 19.91
N GLU A 231 -5.60 -20.52 19.59
CA GLU A 231 -6.26 -21.34 18.58
C GLU A 231 -5.79 -21.04 17.14
N ARG A 232 -5.19 -19.86 16.92
CA ARG A 232 -4.60 -19.42 15.65
C ARG A 232 -3.07 -19.43 15.67
N GLN A 233 -2.43 -19.97 16.71
CA GLN A 233 -0.97 -19.99 16.87
C GLN A 233 -0.24 -20.65 15.70
N GLU A 234 -0.83 -21.68 15.07
CA GLU A 234 -0.22 -22.31 13.89
C GLU A 234 -0.07 -21.38 12.69
N GLU A 235 -0.86 -20.29 12.61
CA GLU A 235 -0.67 -19.26 11.58
C GLU A 235 0.62 -18.47 11.83
N ALA A 236 0.91 -18.10 13.07
CA ALA A 236 2.17 -17.45 13.44
C ALA A 236 3.39 -18.37 13.21
N PHE A 237 3.26 -19.67 13.49
CA PHE A 237 4.30 -20.64 13.16
C PHE A 237 4.50 -20.80 11.66
N ASN A 238 3.46 -20.65 10.86
CA ASN A 238 3.57 -20.66 9.40
C ASN A 238 4.35 -19.44 8.90
N ASP A 239 4.04 -18.25 9.43
CA ASP A 239 4.76 -17.01 9.11
C ASP A 239 6.25 -17.15 9.48
N ALA A 240 6.55 -17.63 10.69
CA ALA A 240 7.91 -17.88 11.14
C ALA A 240 8.66 -18.90 10.27
N TYR A 241 7.99 -20.00 9.88
CA TYR A 241 8.61 -21.01 9.01
C TYR A 241 8.97 -20.44 7.63
N GLN A 242 8.11 -19.58 7.09
CA GLN A 242 8.29 -19.00 5.76
C GLN A 242 9.33 -17.87 5.75
N TRP A 243 9.33 -17.02 6.78
CA TRP A 243 10.04 -15.75 6.75
C TRP A 243 11.21 -15.64 7.73
N SER A 244 11.44 -16.62 8.61
CA SER A 244 12.54 -16.59 9.60
C SER A 244 13.93 -16.38 9.02
N ARG A 245 14.17 -16.71 7.74
CA ARG A 245 15.45 -16.42 7.06
C ARG A 245 15.81 -14.94 7.04
N PHE A 246 14.83 -14.06 7.21
CA PHE A 246 15.00 -12.60 7.25
C PHE A 246 15.11 -12.05 8.69
N GLY A 247 15.10 -12.92 9.72
CA GLY A 247 15.18 -12.53 11.14
C GLY A 247 13.86 -12.06 11.76
N GLY A 248 13.86 -11.79 13.06
CA GLY A 248 12.74 -11.18 13.80
C GLY A 248 11.65 -12.15 14.29
N TYR A 249 11.82 -13.46 14.05
CA TYR A 249 10.90 -14.51 14.50
C TYR A 249 11.45 -15.34 15.65
N GLU A 250 12.58 -14.94 16.26
CA GLU A 250 13.31 -15.73 17.25
C GLU A 250 12.43 -16.09 18.45
N GLU A 251 11.61 -15.15 18.92
CA GLU A 251 10.68 -15.37 20.03
C GLU A 251 9.58 -16.37 19.67
N ILE A 252 8.99 -16.25 18.47
CA ILE A 252 7.97 -17.17 17.98
C ILE A 252 8.54 -18.58 17.79
N MET A 253 9.75 -18.69 17.25
CA MET A 253 10.44 -19.97 17.06
C MET A 253 10.85 -20.63 18.38
N ALA A 254 11.02 -19.86 19.44
CA ALA A 254 11.31 -20.36 20.78
C ALA A 254 10.06 -20.87 21.52
N LEU A 255 8.85 -20.59 21.03
CA LEU A 255 7.62 -21.03 21.67
C LEU A 255 7.50 -22.56 21.68
N PRO A 256 6.97 -23.14 22.79
CA PRO A 256 6.61 -24.55 22.83
C PRO A 256 5.70 -24.91 21.65
N GLY A 257 6.01 -26.02 20.98
CA GLY A 257 5.24 -26.49 19.83
C GLY A 257 5.80 -26.08 18.46
N TYR A 258 6.67 -25.06 18.36
CA TYR A 258 7.26 -24.70 17.06
C TYR A 258 8.12 -25.83 16.47
N ALA A 259 8.97 -26.47 17.29
CA ALA A 259 9.78 -27.60 16.82
C ALA A 259 8.92 -28.79 16.36
N GLU A 260 7.82 -29.07 17.05
CA GLU A 260 6.86 -30.10 16.66
C GLU A 260 6.12 -29.70 15.37
N TYR A 261 5.73 -28.44 15.25
CA TYR A 261 5.14 -27.88 14.03
C TYR A 261 6.09 -28.07 12.83
N VAL A 262 7.37 -27.73 12.98
CA VAL A 262 8.41 -27.93 11.95
C VAL A 262 8.55 -29.41 11.60
N ALA A 263 8.62 -30.30 12.60
CA ALA A 263 8.73 -31.73 12.37
C ALA A 263 7.50 -32.28 11.62
N ARG A 264 6.28 -31.88 12.03
CA ARG A 264 5.04 -32.19 11.33
C ARG A 264 4.99 -31.60 9.93
N ARG A 265 5.57 -30.41 9.72
CA ARG A 265 5.61 -29.76 8.41
C ARG A 265 6.53 -30.51 7.45
N LYS A 266 7.70 -30.93 7.92
CA LYS A 266 8.67 -31.77 7.18
C LYS A 266 8.15 -33.19 6.95
N ALA A 267 7.44 -33.77 7.92
CA ALA A 267 6.74 -35.05 7.78
C ALA A 267 5.41 -34.93 7.01
N GLY A 268 4.95 -33.70 6.77
CA GLY A 268 3.60 -33.31 6.36
C GLY A 268 3.29 -33.62 4.90
N THR A 269 2.68 -34.78 4.74
CA THR A 269 2.31 -35.52 3.53
C THR A 269 0.95 -35.11 2.94
N SER A 270 0.71 -33.83 2.68
CA SER A 270 -0.35 -33.51 1.70
C SER A 270 0.17 -33.88 0.32
N LYS A 271 -0.26 -35.02 -0.25
CA LYS A 271 0.02 -35.36 -1.66
C LYS A 271 -0.37 -34.21 -2.61
N LYS A 272 -1.34 -33.39 -2.21
CA LYS A 272 -1.81 -32.24 -3.00
C LYS A 272 -0.88 -31.03 -2.90
N GLY A 273 -0.15 -30.85 -1.79
CA GLY A 273 0.74 -29.70 -1.60
C GLY A 273 0.02 -28.36 -1.42
N TRP A 274 -1.30 -28.33 -1.24
CA TRP A 274 -2.06 -27.10 -1.00
C TRP A 274 -3.29 -27.33 -0.12
N ARG A 275 -3.82 -26.25 0.48
CA ARG A 275 -5.11 -26.21 1.17
C ARG A 275 -5.73 -24.82 1.07
N TRP A 276 -7.05 -24.73 1.22
CA TRP A 276 -7.72 -23.44 1.31
C TRP A 276 -7.70 -22.91 2.75
N LYS A 277 -7.52 -21.60 2.90
CA LYS A 277 -7.94 -20.88 4.10
C LYS A 277 -9.48 -20.79 4.14
N GLN A 278 -10.02 -20.46 5.30
CA GLN A 278 -11.43 -20.07 5.38
C GLN A 278 -11.63 -18.82 4.52
N GLY A 279 -12.63 -18.85 3.64
CA GLY A 279 -12.99 -17.70 2.82
C GLY A 279 -14.12 -16.89 3.45
N THR A 280 -14.35 -15.70 2.90
CA THR A 280 -15.47 -14.81 3.19
C THR A 280 -16.41 -14.78 1.98
N PRO A 281 -17.42 -15.67 1.91
CA PRO A 281 -18.31 -15.75 0.77
C PRO A 281 -19.03 -14.44 0.49
N ALA A 282 -19.06 -14.02 -0.78
CA ALA A 282 -19.74 -12.81 -1.21
C ALA A 282 -21.26 -13.01 -1.32
N SER A 283 -22.03 -11.95 -1.16
CA SER A 283 -23.45 -11.94 -1.51
C SER A 283 -23.64 -11.65 -3.00
N GLU A 284 -24.83 -11.99 -3.54
CA GLU A 284 -25.21 -11.60 -4.91
C GLU A 284 -25.19 -10.08 -5.12
N ALA A 285 -25.47 -9.31 -4.06
CA ALA A 285 -25.43 -7.86 -4.10
C ALA A 285 -24.00 -7.34 -4.28
N ASP A 286 -23.04 -7.92 -3.55
CA ASP A 286 -21.61 -7.55 -3.66
C ASP A 286 -21.07 -7.86 -5.06
N ILE A 287 -21.42 -9.01 -5.61
CA ILE A 287 -21.03 -9.40 -6.98
C ILE A 287 -21.66 -8.45 -8.01
N THR A 288 -22.94 -8.11 -7.84
CA THR A 288 -23.62 -7.18 -8.75
C THR A 288 -23.01 -5.78 -8.70
N ALA A 289 -22.62 -5.31 -7.51
CA ALA A 289 -21.93 -4.03 -7.36
C ALA A 289 -20.55 -4.04 -8.04
N ALA A 290 -19.80 -5.14 -7.92
CA ALA A 290 -18.53 -5.32 -8.62
C ALA A 290 -18.69 -5.30 -10.15
N GLU A 291 -19.71 -5.99 -10.68
CA GLU A 291 -20.04 -5.99 -12.12
C GLU A 291 -20.42 -4.59 -12.62
N GLN A 292 -21.14 -3.81 -11.81
CA GLN A 292 -21.45 -2.41 -12.12
C GLN A 292 -20.19 -1.55 -12.14
N ALA A 293 -19.28 -1.73 -11.18
CA ALA A 293 -18.02 -0.99 -11.12
C ALA A 293 -17.09 -1.33 -12.29
N LEU A 294 -17.07 -2.59 -12.72
CA LEU A 294 -16.30 -3.04 -13.90
C LEU A 294 -17.00 -2.70 -15.23
N GLY A 295 -18.29 -2.37 -15.23
CA GLY A 295 -19.11 -2.14 -16.42
C GLY A 295 -19.42 -3.42 -17.23
N VAL A 296 -19.16 -4.60 -16.68
CA VAL A 296 -19.31 -5.90 -17.34
C VAL A 296 -19.73 -6.99 -16.36
N ARG A 297 -20.44 -8.00 -16.86
CA ARG A 297 -20.83 -9.18 -16.06
C ARG A 297 -19.65 -10.14 -15.89
N LEU A 298 -19.48 -10.71 -14.69
CA LEU A 298 -18.49 -11.73 -14.41
C LEU A 298 -18.92 -13.11 -14.97
N PRO A 299 -17.97 -13.92 -15.46
CA PRO A 299 -18.21 -15.31 -15.86
C PRO A 299 -18.87 -16.15 -14.76
N ASP A 300 -19.77 -17.06 -15.14
CA ASP A 300 -20.61 -17.82 -14.20
C ASP A 300 -19.82 -18.74 -13.27
N ASP A 301 -18.68 -19.29 -13.72
CA ASP A 301 -17.81 -20.12 -12.87
C ASP A 301 -17.10 -19.28 -11.80
N TYR A 302 -16.63 -18.09 -12.16
CA TYR A 302 -16.06 -17.14 -11.21
C TYR A 302 -17.11 -16.58 -10.23
N ARG A 303 -18.34 -16.28 -10.69
CA ARG A 303 -19.46 -15.92 -9.80
C ARG A 303 -19.73 -17.00 -8.76
N LYS A 304 -19.77 -18.28 -9.18
CA LYS A 304 -19.95 -19.42 -8.26
C LYS A 304 -18.80 -19.53 -7.26
N PHE A 305 -17.57 -19.23 -7.68
CA PHE A 305 -16.43 -19.16 -6.76
C PHE A 305 -16.62 -18.06 -5.71
N LEU A 306 -16.99 -16.85 -6.12
CA LEU A 306 -17.22 -15.72 -5.19
C LEU A 306 -18.36 -16.00 -4.20
N LEU A 307 -19.48 -16.57 -4.66
CA LEU A 307 -20.60 -16.96 -3.77
C LEU A 307 -20.23 -18.06 -2.76
N LYS A 308 -19.25 -18.89 -3.10
CA LYS A 308 -18.85 -20.03 -2.26
C LYS A 308 -17.69 -19.69 -1.32
N ARG A 309 -16.75 -18.89 -1.77
CA ARG A 309 -15.49 -18.59 -1.07
C ARG A 309 -15.23 -17.11 -0.90
N GLY A 310 -15.64 -16.29 -1.87
CA GLY A 310 -15.35 -14.86 -1.92
C GLY A 310 -13.87 -14.57 -1.74
N GLU A 311 -13.54 -13.61 -0.89
CA GLU A 311 -12.15 -13.35 -0.49
C GLU A 311 -11.58 -14.57 0.24
N THR A 312 -10.46 -15.12 -0.23
CA THR A 312 -9.86 -16.32 0.35
C THR A 312 -8.39 -16.47 -0.08
N GLU A 313 -7.65 -17.34 0.61
CA GLU A 313 -6.29 -17.72 0.22
C GLU A 313 -6.20 -19.22 -0.12
N LEU A 314 -5.47 -19.56 -1.18
CA LEU A 314 -4.95 -20.91 -1.42
C LEU A 314 -3.52 -20.99 -0.88
N LEU A 315 -3.34 -21.74 0.20
CA LEU A 315 -2.05 -21.94 0.83
C LEU A 315 -1.29 -23.07 0.10
N VAL A 316 -0.19 -22.72 -0.55
CA VAL A 316 0.73 -23.64 -1.22
C VAL A 316 1.83 -24.05 -0.24
N ARG A 317 1.95 -25.36 -0.04
CA ARG A 317 2.67 -25.96 1.07
C ARG A 317 3.58 -27.07 0.58
N LEU A 318 4.81 -26.71 0.22
CA LEU A 318 5.87 -27.64 -0.15
C LEU A 318 6.74 -27.98 1.09
N PRO A 319 7.61 -28.99 1.04
CA PRO A 319 8.47 -29.35 2.18
C PRO A 319 9.44 -28.22 2.57
N GLU A 320 10.04 -27.56 1.58
CA GLU A 320 11.11 -26.58 1.79
C GLU A 320 10.64 -25.13 1.60
N SER A 321 9.48 -24.94 1.00
CA SER A 321 8.96 -23.63 0.63
C SER A 321 7.44 -23.56 0.81
N SER A 322 6.91 -22.35 0.95
CA SER A 322 5.47 -22.10 1.07
C SER A 322 5.16 -20.76 0.42
N SER A 323 3.98 -20.66 -0.18
CA SER A 323 3.46 -19.46 -0.80
C SER A 323 1.94 -19.46 -0.69
N GLU A 324 1.30 -18.37 -1.10
CA GLU A 324 -0.13 -18.16 -0.94
C GLU A 324 -0.67 -17.47 -2.19
N LEU A 325 -1.78 -17.97 -2.75
CA LEU A 325 -2.55 -17.26 -3.78
C LEU A 325 -3.71 -16.54 -3.10
N ARG A 326 -3.68 -15.21 -3.10
CA ARG A 326 -4.73 -14.35 -2.52
C ARG A 326 -5.79 -14.08 -3.58
N PHE A 327 -7.03 -14.46 -3.32
CA PHE A 327 -8.18 -14.14 -4.18
C PHE A 327 -8.88 -12.89 -3.64
N TYR A 328 -9.11 -11.93 -4.52
CA TYR A 328 -9.69 -10.64 -4.16
C TYR A 328 -11.17 -10.74 -3.78
N ALA A 329 -11.60 -9.83 -2.90
CA ALA A 329 -13.02 -9.58 -2.66
C ALA A 329 -13.65 -8.91 -3.90
N PRO A 330 -14.98 -9.03 -4.10
CA PRO A 330 -15.64 -8.42 -5.26
C PRO A 330 -15.43 -6.91 -5.40
N ASP A 331 -15.43 -6.18 -4.28
CA ASP A 331 -15.25 -4.73 -4.22
C ASP A 331 -13.83 -4.27 -4.56
N ASP A 332 -12.84 -5.17 -4.50
CA ASP A 332 -11.46 -4.88 -4.89
C ASP A 332 -11.21 -5.01 -6.41
N LEU A 333 -12.05 -5.73 -7.16
CA LEU A 333 -11.76 -6.10 -8.56
C LEU A 333 -11.51 -4.89 -9.48
N ALA A 334 -12.34 -3.85 -9.37
CA ALA A 334 -12.19 -2.64 -10.17
C ALA A 334 -10.92 -1.85 -9.81
N LYS A 335 -10.57 -1.82 -8.52
CA LYS A 335 -9.31 -1.22 -8.03
C LYS A 335 -8.11 -1.98 -8.59
N GLN A 336 -8.13 -3.30 -8.57
CA GLN A 336 -7.02 -4.11 -9.07
C GLN A 336 -6.87 -4.00 -10.60
N LEU A 337 -7.98 -3.91 -11.34
CA LEU A 337 -7.93 -3.58 -12.76
C LEU A 337 -7.24 -2.23 -13.00
N HIS A 338 -7.59 -1.19 -12.24
CA HIS A 338 -6.95 0.12 -12.36
C HIS A 338 -5.46 0.07 -12.01
N ASN A 339 -5.07 -0.67 -10.96
CA ASN A 339 -3.67 -0.87 -10.59
C ASN A 339 -2.88 -1.55 -11.71
N LEU A 340 -3.44 -2.60 -12.33
CA LEU A 340 -2.80 -3.29 -13.46
C LEU A 340 -2.61 -2.35 -14.64
N LEU A 341 -3.63 -1.55 -14.98
CA LEU A 341 -3.56 -0.58 -16.07
C LEU A 341 -2.47 0.46 -15.80
N GLY A 342 -2.46 1.05 -14.59
CA GLY A 342 -1.45 2.04 -14.20
C GLY A 342 -0.03 1.47 -14.12
N PHE A 343 0.12 0.17 -13.89
CA PHE A 343 1.42 -0.50 -13.91
C PHE A 343 1.93 -0.72 -15.34
N ILE A 344 1.06 -1.18 -16.24
CA ILE A 344 1.44 -1.48 -17.63
C ILE A 344 1.58 -0.20 -18.47
N ALA A 345 0.82 0.84 -18.14
CA ALA A 345 0.78 2.10 -18.85
C ALA A 345 0.66 3.29 -17.87
N TYR A 346 1.55 4.26 -18.00
CA TYR A 346 1.63 5.44 -17.13
C TYR A 346 0.71 6.58 -17.61
N SER A 347 0.07 6.42 -18.78
CA SER A 347 -0.88 7.40 -19.34
C SER A 347 -2.02 6.72 -20.10
N ASP A 348 -3.13 7.43 -20.31
CA ASP A 348 -4.28 6.93 -21.08
C ASP A 348 -3.91 6.59 -22.53
N ASP A 349 -3.00 7.35 -23.15
CA ASP A 349 -2.51 7.08 -24.51
C ASP A 349 -1.73 5.75 -24.57
N GLU A 350 -0.88 5.50 -23.58
CA GLU A 350 -0.16 4.23 -23.44
C GLU A 350 -1.11 3.06 -23.14
N VAL A 351 -2.21 3.29 -22.42
CA VAL A 351 -3.24 2.26 -22.20
C VAL A 351 -3.88 1.83 -23.51
N GLU A 352 -4.15 2.76 -24.44
CA GLU A 352 -4.70 2.43 -25.76
C GLU A 352 -3.69 1.70 -26.66
N GLU A 353 -2.42 2.08 -26.59
CA GLU A 353 -1.33 1.35 -27.25
C GLU A 353 -1.25 -0.09 -26.75
N ALA A 354 -1.21 -0.27 -25.41
CA ALA A 354 -1.20 -1.59 -24.79
C ALA A 354 -2.46 -2.38 -25.16
N CYS A 355 -3.65 -1.77 -25.16
CA CYS A 355 -4.87 -2.43 -25.62
C CYS A 355 -4.76 -2.93 -27.07
N THR A 356 -4.19 -2.12 -27.96
CA THR A 356 -3.98 -2.48 -29.36
C THR A 356 -3.02 -3.66 -29.49
N TYR A 357 -1.93 -3.64 -28.73
CA TYR A 357 -0.97 -4.75 -28.68
C TYR A 357 -1.62 -6.05 -28.19
N PHE A 358 -2.29 -6.02 -27.03
CA PHE A 358 -2.93 -7.20 -26.44
C PHE A 358 -4.02 -7.78 -27.36
N ARG A 359 -4.77 -6.92 -28.07
CA ARG A 359 -5.74 -7.35 -29.07
C ARG A 359 -5.09 -8.09 -30.22
N LYS A 360 -3.97 -7.58 -30.73
CA LYS A 360 -3.27 -8.17 -31.86
C LYS A 360 -2.62 -9.49 -31.50
N GLU A 361 -1.90 -9.55 -30.37
CA GLU A 361 -1.09 -10.72 -30.01
C GLU A 361 -1.92 -11.80 -29.31
N TYR A 362 -2.87 -11.40 -28.46
CA TYR A 362 -3.64 -12.34 -27.63
C TYR A 362 -5.14 -12.36 -27.93
N GLY A 363 -5.65 -11.46 -28.77
CA GLY A 363 -7.08 -11.38 -29.08
C GLY A 363 -7.96 -10.86 -27.93
N VAL A 364 -7.35 -10.28 -26.89
CA VAL A 364 -8.04 -9.77 -25.68
C VAL A 364 -7.72 -8.30 -25.47
N SER A 365 -8.57 -7.58 -24.74
CA SER A 365 -8.33 -6.18 -24.39
C SER A 365 -7.75 -6.07 -22.98
N LEU A 366 -6.68 -5.30 -22.81
CA LEU A 366 -6.08 -5.06 -21.49
C LEU A 366 -7.08 -4.46 -20.49
N LYS A 367 -7.94 -3.53 -20.93
CA LYS A 367 -9.04 -2.95 -20.13
C LYS A 367 -10.06 -3.98 -19.60
N HIS A 368 -10.04 -5.19 -20.14
CA HIS A 368 -10.96 -6.27 -19.75
C HIS A 368 -10.22 -7.47 -19.15
N LEU A 369 -8.94 -7.33 -18.76
CA LEU A 369 -8.19 -8.32 -18.02
C LEU A 369 -8.21 -7.96 -16.53
N VAL A 370 -9.16 -8.53 -15.79
CA VAL A 370 -9.36 -8.25 -14.37
C VAL A 370 -8.46 -9.17 -13.54
N PRO A 371 -7.54 -8.65 -12.71
CA PRO A 371 -6.85 -9.47 -11.73
C PRO A 371 -7.85 -10.05 -10.73
N VAL A 372 -7.88 -11.37 -10.60
CA VAL A 372 -8.78 -12.09 -9.67
C VAL A 372 -8.03 -12.76 -8.52
N ALA A 373 -6.73 -12.97 -8.68
CA ALA A 373 -5.86 -13.44 -7.63
C ALA A 373 -4.39 -13.05 -7.87
N GLU A 374 -3.59 -13.02 -6.81
CA GLU A 374 -2.14 -12.77 -6.88
C GLU A 374 -1.37 -13.64 -5.87
N PRO A 375 -0.18 -14.17 -6.22
CA PRO A 375 0.70 -14.73 -5.22
C PRO A 375 1.13 -13.64 -4.22
N SER A 376 1.14 -13.96 -2.93
CA SER A 376 1.52 -13.01 -1.89
C SER A 376 2.96 -12.52 -2.10
N GLN A 377 3.13 -11.20 -2.06
CA GLN A 377 4.43 -10.52 -2.20
C GLN A 377 5.14 -10.69 -3.55
N LEU A 378 4.44 -11.16 -4.59
CA LEU A 378 4.96 -11.20 -5.96
C LEU A 378 4.14 -10.24 -6.83
N SER A 379 4.82 -9.55 -7.75
CA SER A 379 4.18 -8.71 -8.77
C SER A 379 3.65 -9.57 -9.92
N ARG A 380 2.74 -10.49 -9.61
CA ARG A 380 2.16 -11.47 -10.53
C ARG A 380 0.67 -11.60 -10.28
N CYS A 381 -0.11 -11.89 -11.30
CA CYS A 381 -1.54 -12.12 -11.10
C CYS A 381 -2.14 -13.18 -12.02
N LEU A 382 -3.23 -13.78 -11.55
CA LEU A 382 -4.18 -14.52 -12.34
C LEU A 382 -5.20 -13.53 -12.88
N LEU A 383 -5.21 -13.35 -14.20
CA LEU A 383 -6.10 -12.46 -14.92
C LEU A 383 -7.33 -13.24 -15.42
N LEU A 384 -8.50 -12.61 -15.36
CA LEU A 384 -9.76 -13.08 -15.92
C LEU A 384 -10.22 -12.12 -17.01
N HIS A 385 -10.41 -12.63 -18.23
CA HIS A 385 -10.91 -11.84 -19.33
C HIS A 385 -12.44 -11.75 -19.30
N VAL A 386 -12.97 -10.53 -19.17
CA VAL A 386 -14.40 -10.27 -18.91
C VAL A 386 -15.11 -9.57 -20.07
N GLU A 387 -14.41 -9.31 -21.19
CA GLU A 387 -15.08 -8.73 -22.36
C GLU A 387 -16.04 -9.74 -22.99
N PRO A 388 -17.31 -9.35 -23.27
CA PRO A 388 -18.23 -10.22 -24.00
C PRO A 388 -17.67 -10.63 -25.37
N GLY A 389 -17.60 -11.93 -25.64
CA GLY A 389 -17.10 -12.47 -26.90
C GLY A 389 -16.61 -13.91 -26.77
N GLU A 390 -15.91 -14.39 -27.80
CA GLU A 390 -15.40 -15.78 -27.86
C GLU A 390 -14.41 -16.11 -26.74
N ARG A 391 -13.69 -15.10 -26.23
CA ARG A 391 -12.69 -15.24 -25.17
C ARG A 391 -13.23 -14.86 -23.78
N PHE A 392 -14.53 -14.64 -23.64
CA PHE A 392 -15.14 -14.33 -22.35
C PHE A 392 -14.91 -15.48 -21.35
N GLY A 393 -14.38 -15.16 -20.18
CA GLY A 393 -14.06 -16.11 -19.12
C GLY A 393 -12.69 -16.78 -19.21
N GLN A 394 -11.89 -16.51 -20.24
CA GLN A 394 -10.53 -17.04 -20.31
C GLN A 394 -9.64 -16.48 -19.21
N CYS A 395 -8.70 -17.28 -18.73
CA CYS A 395 -7.74 -16.87 -17.71
C CYS A 395 -6.31 -16.90 -18.25
N PHE A 396 -5.46 -16.05 -17.68
CA PHE A 396 -4.04 -15.93 -18.02
C PHE A 396 -3.23 -15.72 -16.74
N GLN A 397 -1.97 -16.17 -16.75
CA GLN A 397 -0.99 -15.72 -15.78
C GLN A 397 -0.23 -14.54 -16.36
N TRP A 398 0.09 -13.57 -15.50
CA TRP A 398 0.84 -12.37 -15.85
C TRP A 398 1.95 -12.11 -14.82
N ASP A 399 3.09 -11.64 -15.30
CA ASP A 399 4.28 -11.31 -14.53
C ASP A 399 4.78 -9.91 -14.89
N HIS A 400 5.17 -9.13 -13.87
CA HIS A 400 5.74 -7.81 -14.06
C HIS A 400 7.03 -7.78 -14.90
N ASP A 401 7.84 -8.84 -14.87
CA ASP A 401 9.08 -8.94 -15.65
C ASP A 401 8.78 -8.97 -17.17
N GLY A 402 7.61 -9.49 -17.54
CA GLY A 402 7.07 -9.52 -18.89
C GLY A 402 5.74 -8.77 -18.92
N ALA A 403 5.74 -7.47 -18.57
CA ALA A 403 4.51 -6.69 -18.37
C ALA A 403 3.53 -6.70 -19.57
N TRP A 404 4.01 -6.98 -20.78
CA TRP A 404 3.20 -7.06 -22.00
C TRP A 404 2.90 -8.51 -22.43
N GLU A 405 3.31 -9.50 -21.64
CA GLU A 405 3.18 -10.92 -21.96
C GLU A 405 2.04 -11.58 -21.16
N LEU A 406 1.27 -12.44 -21.84
CA LEU A 406 0.27 -13.30 -21.22
C LEU A 406 0.69 -14.76 -21.33
N GLU A 407 0.74 -15.43 -20.19
CA GLU A 407 1.15 -16.83 -20.07
C GLU A 407 -0.02 -17.73 -19.71
N GLN A 408 0.19 -19.04 -19.92
CA GLN A 408 -0.69 -20.10 -19.39
C GLN A 408 -2.18 -19.86 -19.67
N GLN A 409 -2.55 -19.56 -20.92
CA GLN A 409 -3.96 -19.36 -21.30
C GLN A 409 -4.82 -20.58 -20.90
N GLN A 410 -5.91 -20.33 -20.20
CA GLN A 410 -6.91 -21.33 -19.79
C GLN A 410 -8.30 -20.94 -20.26
N PRO A 411 -9.16 -21.91 -20.61
CA PRO A 411 -10.46 -21.63 -21.22
C PRO A 411 -11.50 -21.07 -20.24
N SER A 412 -11.31 -21.24 -18.94
CA SER A 412 -12.23 -20.76 -17.90
C SER A 412 -11.52 -20.61 -16.55
N PHE A 413 -12.16 -19.95 -15.58
CA PHE A 413 -11.64 -19.85 -14.22
C PHE A 413 -11.53 -21.21 -13.53
N ASP A 414 -12.56 -22.06 -13.66
CA ASP A 414 -12.52 -23.43 -13.12
C ASP A 414 -11.36 -24.25 -13.72
N ALA A 415 -11.10 -24.10 -15.02
CA ALA A 415 -9.98 -24.75 -15.69
C ALA A 415 -8.63 -24.24 -15.18
N ALA A 416 -8.50 -22.92 -14.99
CA ALA A 416 -7.28 -22.31 -14.44
C ALA A 416 -7.00 -22.75 -13.01
N LEU A 417 -8.02 -22.72 -12.15
CA LEU A 417 -7.87 -23.17 -10.77
C LEU A 417 -7.50 -24.66 -10.71
N LYS A 418 -8.08 -25.48 -11.59
CA LYS A 418 -7.72 -26.89 -11.71
C LYS A 418 -6.28 -27.08 -12.19
N ALA A 419 -5.85 -26.35 -13.21
CA ALA A 419 -4.48 -26.43 -13.73
C ALA A 419 -3.44 -26.08 -12.65
N LEU A 420 -3.66 -24.98 -11.92
CA LEU A 420 -2.84 -24.55 -10.78
C LEU A 420 -2.77 -25.64 -9.70
N THR A 421 -3.93 -26.10 -9.22
CA THR A 421 -3.99 -27.06 -8.10
C THR A 421 -3.47 -28.45 -8.46
N ASP A 422 -3.69 -28.93 -9.69
CA ASP A 422 -3.11 -30.17 -10.20
C ASP A 422 -1.58 -30.03 -10.40
N GLY A 423 -1.12 -28.87 -10.89
CA GLY A 423 0.29 -28.57 -11.08
C GLY A 423 1.07 -28.58 -9.77
N ILE A 424 0.54 -27.91 -8.73
CA ILE A 424 1.10 -27.96 -7.37
C ILE A 424 1.18 -29.40 -6.84
N ALA A 425 0.13 -30.21 -7.07
CA ALA A 425 0.14 -31.60 -6.62
C ALA A 425 1.19 -32.46 -7.33
N ARG A 426 1.46 -32.17 -8.61
CA ARG A 426 2.45 -32.89 -9.44
C ARG A 426 3.86 -32.31 -9.35
N ARG A 427 4.04 -31.16 -8.69
CA ARG A 427 5.27 -30.37 -8.69
C ARG A 427 5.69 -29.97 -10.11
N ASP A 428 4.71 -29.54 -10.88
CA ASP A 428 4.96 -28.96 -12.20
C ASP A 428 5.78 -27.66 -12.05
N PRO A 429 6.98 -27.57 -12.65
CA PRO A 429 7.87 -26.43 -12.46
C PRO A 429 7.26 -25.14 -13.00
N THR A 430 6.42 -25.21 -14.04
CA THR A 430 5.79 -24.03 -14.63
C THR A 430 4.72 -23.46 -13.71
N GLN A 431 3.88 -24.31 -13.12
CA GLN A 431 2.87 -23.87 -12.17
C GLN A 431 3.49 -23.42 -10.83
N LEU A 432 4.62 -24.01 -10.41
CA LEU A 432 5.35 -23.58 -9.23
C LEU A 432 6.12 -22.28 -9.45
N ALA A 433 6.64 -22.04 -10.67
CA ALA A 433 7.31 -20.81 -11.03
C ALA A 433 6.42 -19.59 -10.80
N PHE A 434 5.10 -19.68 -11.05
CA PHE A 434 4.14 -18.61 -10.74
C PHE A 434 4.18 -18.16 -9.27
N PHE A 435 4.53 -19.06 -8.34
CA PHE A 435 4.67 -18.81 -6.91
C PHE A 435 6.10 -18.53 -6.44
N ASP A 436 7.08 -18.53 -7.34
CA ASP A 436 8.52 -18.50 -7.03
C ASP A 436 8.95 -19.66 -6.09
N LEU A 437 8.47 -20.88 -6.39
CA LEU A 437 8.63 -22.08 -5.55
C LEU A 437 9.42 -23.23 -6.17
#